data_AF-A0A7X6YEL0-F1
#
_entry.id   AF-A0A7X6YEL0-F1
#
_cell.length_a   1.000
_cell.length_b   1.000
_cell.length_c   1.000
_cell.angle_alpha   90.00
_cell.angle_beta   90.00
_cell.angle_gamma   90.00
#
_symmetry.space_group_name_H-M   'P 1'
#
loop_
_entity.id
_entity.type
_entity.pdbx_description
1 polymer ?
#
loop_
_entity_poly.entity_id
_entity_poly.type
_entity_poly.pdbx_seq_one_letter_code
_entity_poly.pdbx_strand_id
1 'polypeptide(L)'
;MRIAIVSDLHANLTAWQTVLADLADLKAEQIICLGDVVGYGPHPVELLESVYSVVNVTLMGNHDAAVCGRLPTDTFTPRAAAAVARHRELLAPAALEWLAQLPLTHEGPGFRCAHSEFSQPAVFRYVVAPEDALPSWSATPEQLLFVGHSHLPGIYVIGESGVPHFVEPFDFELEAGKRYLINPGSVGYPRVGDRRSSYCIYDDASRSILFRQLPFDTAAYRTAMHGVGLDDDPWVQQKAAQQHLPALRESPKFGKVQPAAPDEARAAAAAPAAVAAAAAAATPSPAAPPSPSRRGSLLAWGALIAGALLASGLAAFRAGRTHGPPQLALSVPPYDPPSLAAYPLVPPDKNLLPLLPPALDDGGRLEGWRYAFEDRSRQTFSTGLRDGKTTLRIINTAACKAQVESPLINLAGTGLHAVRLRGRVRKPEPFSGTVFYQVVLYTTTPDGMPRQVAVKPFEMRSAKRKLSTPGAERDVAIDLGRQITHLRLRIEADFAGTLEIEQPFLTADRKEDRP
;
A
#
# COMPACT_ATOMS: atom_id res chain seq x y z
N MET A 1 -15.05 2.72 17.94
CA MET A 1 -14.71 2.66 16.51
C MET A 1 -14.23 4.04 16.10
N ARG A 2 -13.10 4.15 15.42
CA ARG A 2 -12.58 5.42 14.89
C ARG A 2 -12.91 5.57 13.41
N ILE A 3 -13.74 6.57 13.11
CA ILE A 3 -14.12 6.94 11.76
C ILE A 3 -13.39 8.22 11.38
N ALA A 4 -12.60 8.16 10.32
CA ALA A 4 -12.02 9.33 9.68
C ALA A 4 -13.04 10.00 8.76
N ILE A 5 -13.29 11.29 8.98
CA ILE A 5 -14.16 12.10 8.15
C ILE A 5 -13.27 13.05 7.35
N VAL A 6 -13.19 12.83 6.04
CA VAL A 6 -12.35 13.58 5.09
C VAL A 6 -13.24 14.24 4.03
N SER A 7 -12.80 15.37 3.47
CA SER A 7 -13.55 16.08 2.42
C SER A 7 -12.61 16.89 1.52
N ASP A 8 -13.09 17.24 0.33
CA ASP A 8 -12.46 18.21 -0.56
C ASP A 8 -11.00 17.81 -0.86
N LEU A 9 -10.81 16.60 -1.40
CA LEU A 9 -9.50 16.03 -1.76
C LEU A 9 -8.96 16.62 -3.07
N HIS A 10 -9.84 17.07 -3.97
CA HIS A 10 -9.53 17.88 -5.17
C HIS A 10 -8.28 17.42 -5.93
N ALA A 11 -8.21 16.14 -6.30
CA ALA A 11 -7.11 15.51 -7.05
C ALA A 11 -5.69 15.75 -6.47
N ASN A 12 -5.56 16.14 -5.19
CA ASN A 12 -4.30 16.40 -4.52
C ASN A 12 -3.76 15.14 -3.84
N LEU A 13 -3.16 14.27 -4.65
CA LEU A 13 -2.59 13.00 -4.20
C LEU A 13 -1.54 13.18 -3.08
N THR A 14 -0.76 14.26 -3.09
CA THR A 14 0.29 14.53 -2.08
C THR A 14 -0.29 14.79 -0.70
N ALA A 15 -1.36 15.60 -0.62
CA ALA A 15 -2.12 15.80 0.60
C ALA A 15 -2.78 14.50 1.08
N TRP A 16 -3.41 13.77 0.15
CA TRP A 16 -4.11 12.52 0.48
C TRP A 16 -3.18 11.42 1.02
N GLN A 17 -1.99 11.24 0.42
CA GLN A 17 -0.97 10.33 0.94
C GLN A 17 -0.49 10.71 2.35
N THR A 18 -0.43 12.01 2.65
CA THR A 18 -0.08 12.51 3.99
C THR A 18 -1.18 12.19 5.00
N VAL A 19 -2.45 12.36 4.62
CA VAL A 19 -3.60 11.97 5.47
C VAL A 19 -3.64 10.46 5.68
N LEU A 20 -3.47 9.63 4.64
CA LEU A 20 -3.45 8.17 4.78
C LEU A 20 -2.37 7.67 5.74
N ALA A 21 -1.21 8.32 5.79
CA ALA A 21 -0.16 7.99 6.76
C ALA A 21 -0.59 8.27 8.21
N ASP A 22 -1.15 9.46 8.48
CA ASP A 22 -1.66 9.84 9.81
C ASP A 22 -2.85 8.95 10.24
N LEU A 23 -3.72 8.57 9.30
CA LEU A 23 -4.83 7.64 9.53
C LEU A 23 -4.37 6.23 9.93
N ALA A 24 -3.30 5.73 9.31
CA ALA A 24 -2.71 4.45 9.67
C ALA A 24 -2.09 4.48 11.08
N ASP A 25 -1.40 5.57 11.44
CA ASP A 25 -0.82 5.76 12.78
C ASP A 25 -1.91 5.90 13.88
N LEU A 26 -3.01 6.61 13.58
CA LEU A 26 -4.17 6.75 14.47
C LEU A 26 -5.05 5.50 14.56
N LYS A 27 -4.86 4.55 13.64
CA LYS A 27 -5.67 3.32 13.49
C LYS A 27 -7.15 3.66 13.29
N ALA A 28 -7.44 4.49 12.28
CA ALA A 28 -8.80 4.67 11.82
C ALA A 28 -9.33 3.34 11.25
N GLU A 29 -10.47 2.88 11.76
CA GLU A 29 -11.14 1.63 11.35
C GLU A 29 -11.99 1.84 10.09
N GLN A 30 -12.45 3.07 9.86
CA GLN A 30 -13.22 3.46 8.68
C GLN A 30 -12.83 4.85 8.18
N ILE A 31 -12.99 5.08 6.88
CA ILE A 31 -12.87 6.39 6.24
C ILE A 31 -14.17 6.70 5.49
N ILE A 32 -14.73 7.88 5.76
CA ILE A 32 -15.86 8.46 5.05
C ILE A 32 -15.34 9.73 4.34
N CYS A 33 -15.39 9.72 3.02
CA CYS A 33 -15.15 10.89 2.19
C CYS A 33 -16.48 11.60 1.90
N LEU A 34 -16.59 12.87 2.29
CA LEU A 34 -17.79 13.68 2.12
C LEU A 34 -18.01 14.18 0.69
N GLY A 35 -17.01 14.04 -0.19
CA GLY A 35 -17.10 14.44 -1.60
C GLY A 35 -15.95 15.34 -2.05
N ASP A 36 -16.04 15.72 -3.32
CA ASP A 36 -15.02 16.44 -4.09
C ASP A 36 -13.67 15.71 -4.06
N VAL A 37 -13.73 14.46 -4.56
CA VAL A 37 -12.53 13.66 -4.84
C VAL A 37 -11.79 14.30 -6.02
N VAL A 38 -12.51 14.61 -7.10
CA VAL A 38 -11.96 15.29 -8.28
C VAL A 38 -12.24 16.80 -8.25
N GLY A 39 -11.62 17.56 -9.16
CA GLY A 39 -11.57 19.02 -9.11
C GLY A 39 -10.16 19.55 -8.83
N TYR A 40 -9.85 20.74 -9.34
CA TYR A 40 -8.58 21.51 -9.25
C TYR A 40 -7.24 20.79 -9.50
N GLY A 41 -6.85 19.82 -8.69
CA GLY A 41 -5.50 19.25 -8.62
C GLY A 41 -5.09 18.39 -9.82
N PRO A 42 -3.83 17.89 -9.82
CA PRO A 42 -3.19 17.37 -11.03
C PRO A 42 -3.39 15.85 -11.25
N HIS A 43 -3.80 15.09 -10.22
CA HIS A 43 -3.80 13.62 -10.24
C HIS A 43 -5.21 13.03 -10.00
N PRO A 44 -6.21 13.28 -10.88
CA PRO A 44 -7.57 12.82 -10.67
C PRO A 44 -7.71 11.29 -10.78
N VAL A 45 -6.87 10.63 -11.59
CA VAL A 45 -6.94 9.17 -11.80
C VAL A 45 -6.39 8.46 -10.57
N GLU A 46 -5.16 8.78 -10.17
CA GLU A 46 -4.43 8.12 -9.08
C GLU A 46 -5.09 8.37 -7.72
N LEU A 47 -5.67 9.56 -7.52
CA LEU A 47 -6.45 9.85 -6.31
C LEU A 47 -7.74 9.01 -6.29
N LEU A 48 -8.47 8.92 -7.41
CA LEU A 48 -9.72 8.16 -7.49
C LEU A 48 -9.48 6.66 -7.30
N GLU A 49 -8.43 6.10 -7.90
CA GLU A 49 -7.99 4.72 -7.68
C GLU A 49 -7.66 4.45 -6.20
N SER A 50 -6.99 5.41 -5.54
CA SER A 50 -6.69 5.32 -4.11
C SER A 50 -7.96 5.36 -3.27
N VAL A 51 -8.85 6.34 -3.50
CA VAL A 51 -10.14 6.47 -2.77
C VAL A 51 -10.99 5.22 -2.93
N TYR A 52 -11.16 4.72 -4.16
CA TYR A 52 -11.90 3.49 -4.45
C TYR A 52 -11.34 2.27 -3.70
N SER A 53 -10.02 2.23 -3.46
CA SER A 53 -9.35 1.10 -2.83
C SER A 53 -9.41 1.11 -1.30
N VAL A 54 -9.50 2.29 -0.65
CA VAL A 54 -9.29 2.42 0.81
C VAL A 54 -10.40 3.17 1.57
N VAL A 55 -11.32 3.85 0.88
CA VAL A 55 -12.40 4.62 1.52
C VAL A 55 -13.68 3.79 1.58
N ASN A 56 -14.21 3.59 2.80
CA ASN A 56 -15.39 2.75 3.03
C ASN A 56 -16.68 3.36 2.48
N VAL A 57 -16.82 4.69 2.55
CA VAL A 57 -17.97 5.43 2.05
C VAL A 57 -17.46 6.69 1.36
N THR A 58 -17.80 6.86 0.08
CA THR A 58 -17.57 8.13 -0.64
C THR A 58 -18.91 8.72 -1.02
N LEU A 59 -19.11 10.00 -0.73
CA LEU A 59 -20.29 10.77 -1.12
C LEU A 59 -20.00 11.60 -2.37
N MET A 60 -21.07 11.99 -3.06
CA MET A 60 -20.98 12.87 -4.22
C MET A 60 -20.74 14.32 -3.81
N GLY A 61 -19.61 14.89 -4.19
CA GLY A 61 -19.40 16.32 -4.19
C GLY A 61 -19.90 17.03 -5.45
N ASN A 62 -19.84 18.36 -5.49
CA ASN A 62 -20.28 19.15 -6.63
C ASN A 62 -19.29 19.06 -7.81
N HIS A 63 -17.99 18.92 -7.57
CA HIS A 63 -17.00 18.65 -8.61
C HIS A 63 -17.14 17.24 -9.16
N ASP A 64 -17.40 16.25 -8.29
CA ASP A 64 -17.68 14.86 -8.70
C ASP A 64 -18.93 14.81 -9.60
N ALA A 65 -20.02 15.46 -9.16
CA ALA A 65 -21.26 15.60 -9.91
C ALA A 65 -21.07 16.35 -11.25
N ALA A 66 -20.22 17.38 -11.27
CA ALA A 66 -19.93 18.11 -12.49
C ALA A 66 -19.11 17.26 -13.47
N VAL A 67 -18.06 16.57 -13.02
CA VAL A 67 -17.22 15.70 -13.86
C VAL A 67 -18.04 14.59 -14.51
N CYS A 68 -18.92 13.91 -13.75
CA CYS A 68 -19.80 12.86 -14.30
C CYS A 68 -21.03 13.38 -15.07
N GLY A 69 -21.20 14.71 -15.19
CA GLY A 69 -22.25 15.33 -16.00
C GLY A 69 -23.63 15.46 -15.32
N ARG A 70 -23.71 15.22 -14.00
CA ARG A 70 -24.94 15.42 -13.20
C ARG A 70 -25.16 16.87 -12.76
N LEU A 71 -24.14 17.73 -12.85
CA LEU A 71 -24.21 19.16 -12.54
C LEU A 71 -23.59 19.99 -13.68
N PRO A 72 -24.25 21.04 -14.21
CA PRO A 72 -23.64 21.94 -15.17
C PRO A 72 -22.61 22.86 -14.49
N THR A 73 -21.57 23.26 -15.23
CA THR A 73 -20.49 24.13 -14.72
C THR A 73 -20.77 25.63 -14.90
N ASP A 74 -22.00 26.03 -15.21
CA ASP A 74 -22.35 27.42 -15.58
C ASP A 74 -22.11 28.43 -14.44
N THR A 75 -22.19 27.95 -13.19
CA THR A 75 -21.93 28.72 -11.96
C THR A 75 -20.51 28.57 -11.43
N PHE A 76 -19.66 27.76 -12.07
CA PHE A 76 -18.31 27.47 -11.61
C PHE A 76 -17.35 28.59 -12.01
N THR A 77 -16.30 28.82 -11.22
CA THR A 77 -15.22 29.72 -11.64
C THR A 77 -14.51 29.16 -12.87
N PRO A 78 -13.88 30.00 -13.73
CA PRO A 78 -13.18 29.50 -14.92
C PRO A 78 -12.12 28.42 -14.62
N ARG A 79 -11.40 28.55 -13.48
CA ARG A 79 -10.45 27.53 -13.00
C ARG A 79 -11.13 26.21 -12.65
N ALA A 80 -12.27 26.27 -11.95
CA ALA A 80 -13.04 25.09 -11.56
C ALA A 80 -13.66 24.39 -12.78
N ALA A 81 -14.26 25.14 -13.71
CA ALA A 81 -14.83 24.61 -14.95
C ALA A 81 -13.76 23.98 -15.85
N ALA A 82 -12.59 24.61 -16.00
CA ALA A 82 -11.47 24.04 -16.75
C ALA A 82 -10.93 22.75 -16.12
N ALA A 83 -10.81 22.69 -14.78
CA ALA A 83 -10.42 21.47 -14.09
C ALA A 83 -11.45 20.33 -14.29
N VAL A 84 -12.75 20.62 -14.18
CA VAL A 84 -13.83 19.65 -14.46
C VAL A 84 -13.75 19.12 -15.89
N ALA A 85 -13.60 20.00 -16.89
CA ALA A 85 -13.49 19.60 -18.28
C ALA A 85 -12.29 18.67 -18.51
N ARG A 86 -11.10 19.06 -18.00
CA ARG A 86 -9.88 18.26 -18.09
C ARG A 86 -9.99 16.92 -17.36
N HIS A 87 -10.54 16.90 -16.15
CA HIS A 87 -10.69 15.65 -15.39
C HIS A 87 -11.64 14.69 -16.10
N ARG A 88 -12.69 15.18 -16.76
CA ARG A 88 -13.57 14.37 -17.62
C ARG A 88 -12.85 13.76 -18.83
N GLU A 89 -11.86 14.45 -19.40
CA GLU A 89 -11.03 13.90 -20.50
C GLU A 89 -10.03 12.83 -20.03
N LEU A 90 -9.55 12.91 -18.78
CA LEU A 90 -8.56 11.99 -18.21
C LEU A 90 -9.17 10.71 -17.62
N LEU A 91 -10.42 10.79 -17.13
CA LEU A 91 -11.07 9.67 -16.44
C LEU A 91 -11.72 8.69 -17.42
N ALA A 92 -11.52 7.40 -17.17
CA ALA A 92 -12.16 6.33 -17.93
C ALA A 92 -13.71 6.34 -17.75
N PRO A 93 -14.50 5.85 -18.71
CA PRO A 93 -15.96 5.82 -18.59
C PRO A 93 -16.48 5.14 -17.33
N ALA A 94 -15.83 4.07 -16.86
CA ALA A 94 -16.19 3.38 -15.62
C ALA A 94 -15.99 4.25 -14.36
N ALA A 95 -15.01 5.15 -14.36
CA ALA A 95 -14.82 6.12 -13.28
C ALA A 95 -15.93 7.18 -13.28
N LEU A 96 -16.33 7.67 -14.47
CA LEU A 96 -17.45 8.61 -14.60
C LEU A 96 -18.78 7.96 -14.19
N GLU A 97 -19.00 6.69 -14.54
CA GLU A 97 -20.17 5.90 -14.11
C GLU A 97 -20.20 5.69 -12.59
N TRP A 98 -19.06 5.34 -11.98
CA TRP A 98 -18.95 5.23 -10.53
C TRP A 98 -19.25 6.56 -9.82
N LEU A 99 -18.62 7.66 -10.26
CA LEU A 99 -18.89 9.01 -9.76
C LEU A 99 -20.38 9.37 -9.89
N ALA A 100 -21.04 9.00 -11.00
CA ALA A 100 -22.46 9.25 -11.20
C ALA A 100 -23.38 8.48 -10.24
N GLN A 101 -22.93 7.35 -9.69
CA GLN A 101 -23.69 6.50 -8.77
C GLN A 101 -23.48 6.83 -7.28
N LEU A 102 -22.54 7.73 -6.94
CA LEU A 102 -22.27 8.10 -5.55
C LEU A 102 -23.52 8.65 -4.84
N PRO A 103 -23.77 8.28 -3.57
CA PRO A 103 -24.86 8.82 -2.78
C PRO A 103 -24.57 10.26 -2.36
N LEU A 104 -25.63 11.07 -2.22
CA LEU A 104 -25.52 12.45 -1.73
C LEU A 104 -25.38 12.54 -0.20
N THR A 105 -25.84 11.52 0.52
CA THR A 105 -25.82 11.43 1.98
C THR A 105 -25.52 10.01 2.45
N HIS A 106 -25.02 9.88 3.67
CA HIS A 106 -24.86 8.61 4.38
C HIS A 106 -25.36 8.75 5.82
N GLU A 107 -25.90 7.65 6.35
CA GLU A 107 -26.44 7.52 7.70
C GLU A 107 -25.66 6.44 8.44
N GLY A 108 -25.07 6.81 9.57
CA GLY A 108 -24.37 5.92 10.49
C GLY A 108 -24.99 5.94 11.88
N PRO A 109 -24.49 5.13 12.83
CA PRO A 109 -25.04 5.06 14.18
C PRO A 109 -24.99 6.41 14.92
N GLY A 110 -26.11 7.13 14.95
CA GLY A 110 -26.24 8.42 15.64
C GLY A 110 -25.61 9.62 14.92
N PHE A 111 -25.18 9.47 13.66
CA PHE A 111 -24.64 10.55 12.84
C PHE A 111 -25.07 10.48 11.37
N ARG A 112 -25.01 11.62 10.66
CA ARG A 112 -25.13 11.65 9.18
C ARG A 112 -23.99 12.40 8.53
N CYS A 113 -23.73 12.07 7.28
CA CYS A 113 -22.71 12.69 6.42
C CYS A 113 -23.34 13.18 5.10
N ALA A 114 -22.87 14.31 4.60
CA ALA A 114 -23.20 14.87 3.28
C ALA A 114 -22.01 15.72 2.77
N HIS A 115 -21.95 16.04 1.47
CA HIS A 115 -21.01 17.08 1.01
C HIS A 115 -21.42 18.47 1.52
N SER A 116 -22.73 18.69 1.63
CA SER A 116 -23.33 20.00 1.88
C SER A 116 -24.47 19.94 2.90
N GLU A 117 -25.16 21.06 3.07
CA GLU A 117 -26.43 21.18 3.81
C GLU A 117 -27.43 20.03 3.48
N PHE A 118 -28.05 19.44 4.51
CA PHE A 118 -28.87 18.22 4.46
C PHE A 118 -30.32 18.38 3.97
N SER A 119 -30.92 19.58 3.98
CA SER A 119 -32.31 19.77 3.55
C SER A 119 -32.48 19.60 2.03
N GLN A 120 -31.46 19.98 1.25
CA GLN A 120 -31.42 19.85 -0.21
C GLN A 120 -29.99 19.51 -0.69
N PRO A 121 -29.46 18.31 -0.39
CA PRO A 121 -28.04 18.01 -0.59
C PRO A 121 -27.61 18.00 -2.07
N ALA A 122 -28.53 17.75 -3.00
CA ALA A 122 -28.28 17.87 -4.44
C ALA A 122 -28.02 19.31 -4.94
N VAL A 123 -28.29 20.33 -4.10
CA VAL A 123 -28.09 21.75 -4.43
C VAL A 123 -26.69 22.23 -4.03
N PHE A 124 -25.95 21.45 -3.23
CA PHE A 124 -24.60 21.77 -2.77
C PHE A 124 -24.51 23.16 -2.11
N ARG A 125 -25.37 23.43 -1.12
CA ARG A 125 -25.31 24.69 -0.37
C ARG A 125 -24.16 24.67 0.64
N TYR A 126 -23.36 25.74 0.62
CA TYR A 126 -22.41 26.04 1.67
C TYR A 126 -23.10 26.17 3.03
N VAL A 127 -22.42 25.69 4.07
CA VAL A 127 -22.67 26.07 5.47
C VAL A 127 -21.44 26.88 5.89
N VAL A 128 -21.62 28.18 6.14
CA VAL A 128 -20.53 29.09 6.54
C VAL A 128 -20.90 29.91 7.77
N ALA A 129 -22.15 30.35 7.89
CA ALA A 129 -22.70 31.03 9.06
C ALA A 129 -23.49 30.05 9.96
N PRO A 130 -23.64 30.33 11.28
CA PRO A 130 -24.41 29.46 12.20
C PRO A 130 -25.85 29.18 11.75
N GLU A 131 -26.51 30.16 11.17
CA GLU A 131 -27.87 30.07 10.63
C GLU A 131 -27.99 29.10 9.45
N ASP A 132 -26.93 28.88 8.67
CA ASP A 132 -26.94 27.95 7.52
C ASP A 132 -27.11 26.48 7.96
N ALA A 133 -26.82 26.16 9.22
CA ALA A 133 -27.00 24.81 9.78
C ALA A 133 -28.44 24.51 10.24
N LEU A 134 -29.30 25.54 10.40
CA LEU A 134 -30.69 25.38 10.86
C LEU A 134 -31.55 24.47 9.96
N PRO A 135 -31.49 24.55 8.61
CA PRO A 135 -32.24 23.64 7.75
C PRO A 135 -31.75 22.19 7.89
N SER A 136 -30.45 21.98 8.14
CA SER A 136 -29.88 20.64 8.32
C SER A 136 -30.34 19.97 9.61
N TRP A 137 -30.33 20.71 10.73
CA TRP A 137 -30.91 20.22 11.98
C TRP A 137 -32.44 20.05 11.90
N SER A 138 -33.14 20.80 11.04
CA SER A 138 -34.58 20.61 10.81
C SER A 138 -34.89 19.36 9.96
N ALA A 139 -34.01 19.01 9.03
CA ALA A 139 -34.17 17.88 8.11
C ALA A 139 -33.74 16.52 8.70
N THR A 140 -33.03 16.51 9.82
CA THR A 140 -32.37 15.31 10.38
C THR A 140 -32.59 15.23 11.90
N PRO A 141 -32.79 14.04 12.50
CA PRO A 141 -32.90 13.90 13.96
C PRO A 141 -31.55 13.74 14.69
N GLU A 142 -30.45 13.43 13.99
CA GLU A 142 -29.20 12.97 14.60
C GLU A 142 -28.47 14.06 15.39
N GLN A 143 -27.74 13.65 16.42
CA GLN A 143 -26.98 14.58 17.25
C GLN A 143 -25.77 15.17 16.51
N LEU A 144 -25.18 14.40 15.62
CA LEU A 144 -23.92 14.72 14.94
C LEU A 144 -24.10 14.67 13.43
N LEU A 145 -23.79 15.78 12.75
CA LEU A 145 -23.83 15.92 11.30
C LEU A 145 -22.43 16.27 10.79
N PHE A 146 -22.07 15.78 9.60
CA PHE A 146 -20.83 16.11 8.91
C PHE A 146 -21.11 16.70 7.53
N VAL A 147 -20.49 17.84 7.21
CA VAL A 147 -20.54 18.49 5.90
C VAL A 147 -19.14 18.89 5.43
N GLY A 148 -18.94 19.01 4.12
CA GLY A 148 -17.70 19.47 3.49
C GLY A 148 -17.89 20.82 2.77
N HIS A 149 -17.44 20.89 1.52
CA HIS A 149 -17.73 21.89 0.49
C HIS A 149 -17.25 23.32 0.74
N SER A 150 -17.33 23.87 1.95
CA SER A 150 -16.78 25.20 2.27
C SER A 150 -15.25 25.22 2.32
N HIS A 151 -14.62 24.05 2.54
CA HIS A 151 -13.21 23.86 2.85
C HIS A 151 -12.75 24.56 4.15
N LEU A 152 -13.69 25.03 4.99
CA LEU A 152 -13.43 25.74 6.24
C LEU A 152 -13.72 24.80 7.42
N PRO A 153 -12.71 24.29 8.15
CA PRO A 153 -12.96 23.44 9.30
C PRO A 153 -13.66 24.25 10.39
N GLY A 154 -14.64 23.64 11.07
CA GLY A 154 -15.44 24.35 12.06
C GLY A 154 -16.48 23.49 12.77
N ILE A 155 -16.96 24.00 13.90
CA ILE A 155 -17.98 23.38 14.73
C ILE A 155 -19.20 24.31 14.77
N TYR A 156 -20.31 23.88 14.18
CA TYR A 156 -21.60 24.53 14.34
C TYR A 156 -22.38 23.77 15.43
N VAL A 157 -22.92 24.48 16.42
CA VAL A 157 -23.58 23.87 17.58
C VAL A 157 -24.89 24.59 17.93
N ILE A 158 -25.90 23.82 18.30
CA ILE A 158 -27.18 24.30 18.82
C ILE A 158 -27.55 23.50 20.09
N GLY A 159 -28.17 24.16 21.06
CA GLY A 159 -28.67 23.54 22.29
C GLY A 159 -30.10 23.98 22.61
N GLU A 160 -30.52 23.82 23.87
CA GLU A 160 -31.89 24.14 24.32
C GLU A 160 -32.33 25.59 24.07
N SER A 161 -31.40 26.53 23.90
CA SER A 161 -31.69 27.93 23.53
C SER A 161 -32.30 28.08 22.14
N GLY A 162 -32.14 27.09 21.24
CA GLY A 162 -32.49 27.19 19.82
C GLY A 162 -31.62 28.17 19.02
N VAL A 163 -30.59 28.76 19.63
CA VAL A 163 -29.67 29.69 18.97
C VAL A 163 -28.45 28.93 18.46
N PRO A 164 -28.13 28.99 17.16
CA PRO A 164 -26.95 28.35 16.61
C PRO A 164 -25.68 29.20 16.85
N HIS A 165 -24.56 28.53 17.10
CA HIS A 165 -23.26 29.15 17.30
C HIS A 165 -22.19 28.48 16.42
N PHE A 166 -21.21 29.26 15.96
CA PHE A 166 -19.97 28.76 15.39
C PHE A 166 -18.89 28.75 16.48
N VAL A 167 -18.07 27.70 16.48
CA VAL A 167 -16.88 27.56 17.32
C VAL A 167 -15.72 27.11 16.42
N GLU A 168 -14.56 27.71 16.63
CA GLU A 168 -13.31 27.31 15.97
C GLU A 168 -12.98 25.83 16.23
N PRO A 169 -12.28 25.13 15.32
CA PRO A 169 -11.90 23.72 15.51
C PRO A 169 -11.07 23.47 16.78
N PHE A 170 -11.53 22.54 17.61
CA PHE A 170 -10.77 21.98 18.74
C PHE A 170 -11.26 20.55 19.05
N ASP A 171 -10.45 19.77 19.76
CA ASP A 171 -10.78 18.41 20.17
C ASP A 171 -11.81 18.42 21.32
N PHE A 172 -12.93 17.72 21.17
CA PHE A 172 -14.04 17.77 22.14
C PHE A 172 -14.89 16.49 22.19
N GLU A 173 -15.65 16.32 23.28
CA GLU A 173 -16.67 15.26 23.45
C GLU A 173 -18.09 15.81 23.25
N LEU A 174 -18.98 15.04 22.62
CA LEU A 174 -20.36 15.44 22.37
C LEU A 174 -21.16 15.58 23.67
N GLU A 175 -21.64 16.77 23.99
CA GLU A 175 -22.43 17.02 25.20
C GLU A 175 -23.90 16.65 25.00
N ALA A 176 -24.55 16.11 26.04
CA ALA A 176 -25.98 15.84 26.03
C ALA A 176 -26.81 17.14 25.85
N GLY A 177 -27.94 17.05 25.15
CA GLY A 177 -28.81 18.20 24.87
C GLY A 177 -28.32 19.17 23.79
N LYS A 178 -27.09 18.99 23.28
CA LYS A 178 -26.55 19.75 22.14
C LYS A 178 -26.52 18.91 20.86
N ARG A 179 -26.73 19.55 19.72
CA ARG A 179 -26.54 18.99 18.37
C ARG A 179 -25.43 19.75 17.66
N TYR A 180 -24.68 19.03 16.84
CA TYR A 180 -23.46 19.49 16.21
C TYR A 180 -23.53 19.25 14.71
N LEU A 181 -23.01 20.19 13.93
CA LEU A 181 -22.71 20.05 12.52
C LEU A 181 -21.25 20.42 12.33
N ILE A 182 -20.45 19.47 11.87
CA ILE A 182 -18.99 19.53 11.84
C ILE A 182 -18.52 19.63 10.40
N ASN A 183 -17.67 20.61 10.13
CA ASN A 183 -16.91 20.67 8.90
C ASN A 183 -15.47 20.21 9.20
N PRO A 184 -14.95 19.15 8.56
CA PRO A 184 -13.60 18.65 8.79
C PRO A 184 -12.53 19.55 8.11
N GLY A 185 -12.94 20.53 7.30
CA GLY A 185 -12.09 21.29 6.40
C GLY A 185 -11.82 20.53 5.11
N SER A 186 -10.75 20.92 4.41
CA SER A 186 -10.34 20.28 3.15
C SER A 186 -8.99 19.59 3.27
N VAL A 187 -8.91 18.38 2.71
CA VAL A 187 -7.64 17.64 2.57
C VAL A 187 -6.76 18.30 1.51
N GLY A 188 -7.28 18.55 0.31
CA GLY A 188 -6.49 18.87 -0.87
C GLY A 188 -6.47 20.33 -1.31
N TYR A 189 -7.38 21.16 -0.80
CA TYR A 189 -7.58 22.55 -1.23
C TYR A 189 -7.98 23.44 -0.05
N PRO A 190 -7.17 23.59 1.01
CA PRO A 190 -7.55 24.43 2.15
C PRO A 190 -7.84 25.88 1.72
N ARG A 191 -8.99 26.44 2.15
CA ARG A 191 -9.38 27.85 1.91
C ARG A 191 -9.14 28.76 3.12
N VAL A 192 -8.71 28.19 4.24
CA VAL A 192 -8.10 28.94 5.35
C VAL A 192 -6.73 29.47 4.92
N GLY A 193 -6.22 30.52 5.58
CA GLY A 193 -4.88 31.09 5.33
C GLY A 193 -3.69 30.20 5.75
N ASP A 194 -3.93 28.88 5.82
CA ASP A 194 -3.02 27.82 6.25
C ASP A 194 -3.00 26.75 5.17
N ARG A 195 -1.81 26.22 4.88
CA ARG A 195 -1.57 25.26 3.78
C ARG A 195 -1.68 23.80 4.23
N ARG A 196 -2.05 23.54 5.47
CA ARG A 196 -2.18 22.19 6.03
C ARG A 196 -3.47 21.51 5.54
N SER A 197 -3.38 20.22 5.23
CA SER A 197 -4.54 19.35 5.01
C SER A 197 -5.34 19.25 6.31
N SER A 198 -6.66 19.42 6.22
CA SER A 198 -7.57 19.35 7.36
C SER A 198 -8.52 18.17 7.25
N TYR A 199 -8.70 17.43 8.34
CA TYR A 199 -9.76 16.43 8.48
C TYR A 199 -10.11 16.22 9.98
N CYS A 200 -11.06 15.33 10.32
CA CYS A 200 -11.27 14.93 11.72
C CYS A 200 -11.50 13.42 11.91
N ILE A 201 -11.27 12.94 13.14
CA ILE A 201 -11.65 11.59 13.60
C ILE A 201 -12.88 11.73 14.50
N TYR A 202 -13.91 10.92 14.27
CA TYR A 202 -14.94 10.60 15.26
C TYR A 202 -14.58 9.28 15.95
N ASP A 203 -14.32 9.31 17.25
CA ASP A 203 -14.23 8.10 18.07
C ASP A 203 -15.59 7.85 18.74
N ASP A 204 -16.30 6.86 18.24
CA ASP A 204 -17.65 6.50 18.68
C ASP A 204 -17.70 6.01 20.14
N ALA A 205 -16.59 5.47 20.67
CA ALA A 205 -16.56 4.92 22.02
C ALA A 205 -16.53 6.02 23.11
N SER A 206 -15.76 7.08 22.89
CA SER A 206 -15.73 8.30 23.73
C SER A 206 -16.74 9.36 23.27
N ARG A 207 -17.35 9.18 22.10
CA ARG A 207 -18.16 10.19 21.39
C ARG A 207 -17.39 11.51 21.25
N SER A 208 -16.13 11.41 20.81
CA SER A 208 -15.23 12.57 20.66
C SER A 208 -14.90 12.87 19.20
N ILE A 209 -14.78 14.16 18.89
CA ILE A 209 -14.24 14.67 17.62
C ILE A 209 -12.81 15.14 17.86
N LEU A 210 -11.87 14.66 17.05
CA LEU A 210 -10.46 15.07 17.08
C LEU A 210 -10.09 15.71 15.73
N PHE A 211 -9.72 16.98 15.72
CA PHE A 211 -9.34 17.70 14.51
C PHE A 211 -7.86 17.48 14.17
N ARG A 212 -7.57 17.34 12.87
CA ARG A 212 -6.25 16.99 12.36
C ARG A 212 -5.84 18.02 11.31
N GLN A 213 -4.65 18.60 11.46
CA GLN A 213 -4.09 19.57 10.53
C GLN A 213 -2.63 19.23 10.20
N LEU A 214 -2.40 18.71 9.00
CA LEU A 214 -1.12 18.09 8.59
C LEU A 214 -0.40 18.92 7.51
N PRO A 215 0.90 19.22 7.67
CA PRO A 215 1.70 19.75 6.58
C PRO A 215 2.00 18.64 5.57
N PHE A 216 1.82 18.93 4.28
CA PHE A 216 2.24 18.06 3.17
C PHE A 216 3.26 18.77 2.27
N ASP A 217 3.89 18.03 1.35
CA ASP A 217 4.89 18.58 0.43
C ASP A 217 4.25 19.47 -0.64
N THR A 218 4.07 20.74 -0.29
CA THR A 218 3.59 21.77 -1.22
C THR A 218 4.53 22.01 -2.40
N ALA A 219 5.84 21.70 -2.31
CA ALA A 219 6.77 21.86 -3.42
C ALA A 219 6.60 20.74 -4.46
N ALA A 220 6.41 19.49 -4.00
CA ALA A 220 6.02 18.37 -4.85
C ALA A 220 4.64 18.61 -5.51
N TYR A 221 3.65 19.11 -4.76
CA TYR A 221 2.34 19.46 -5.33
C TYR A 221 2.44 20.51 -6.44
N ARG A 222 3.19 21.60 -6.25
CA ARG A 222 3.44 22.61 -7.31
C ARG A 222 4.13 22.02 -8.53
N THR A 223 5.15 21.18 -8.30
CA THR A 223 5.88 20.51 -9.37
C THR A 223 4.94 19.63 -10.21
N ALA A 224 4.02 18.92 -9.57
CA ALA A 224 2.99 18.14 -10.25
C ALA A 224 1.99 19.01 -11.03
N MET A 225 1.49 20.10 -10.43
CA MET A 225 0.61 21.07 -11.11
C MET A 225 1.25 21.62 -12.38
N HIS A 226 2.48 22.12 -12.30
CA HIS A 226 3.21 22.61 -13.47
C HIS A 226 3.54 21.50 -14.48
N GLY A 227 3.84 20.28 -14.00
CA GLY A 227 4.09 19.12 -14.86
C GLY A 227 2.91 18.72 -15.73
N VAL A 228 1.68 19.02 -15.30
CA VAL A 228 0.46 18.86 -16.12
C VAL A 228 0.02 20.15 -16.84
N GLY A 229 0.76 21.25 -16.70
CA GLY A 229 0.45 22.54 -17.32
C GLY A 229 -0.64 23.36 -16.59
N LEU A 230 -0.73 23.21 -15.26
CA LEU A 230 -1.57 24.05 -14.41
C LEU A 230 -0.72 25.09 -13.65
N ASP A 231 -1.28 26.28 -13.49
CA ASP A 231 -0.76 27.30 -12.57
C ASP A 231 -0.97 26.87 -11.12
N ASP A 232 -0.19 27.43 -10.19
CA ASP A 232 -0.38 27.23 -8.75
C ASP A 232 -1.79 27.64 -8.29
N ASP A 233 -2.33 26.95 -7.27
CA ASP A 233 -3.57 27.38 -6.63
C ASP A 233 -3.37 28.67 -5.80
N PRO A 234 -4.41 29.52 -5.65
CA PRO A 234 -4.28 30.77 -4.87
C PRO A 234 -3.82 30.56 -3.42
N TRP A 235 -4.28 29.51 -2.75
CA TRP A 235 -3.87 29.17 -1.37
C TRP A 235 -2.41 28.70 -1.30
N VAL A 236 -1.87 28.11 -2.37
CA VAL A 236 -0.44 27.77 -2.48
C VAL A 236 0.41 29.03 -2.59
N GLN A 237 -0.03 30.06 -3.33
CA GLN A 237 0.73 31.30 -3.49
C GLN A 237 0.79 32.16 -2.23
N GLN A 238 -0.13 31.97 -1.28
CA GLN A 238 -0.13 32.73 -0.02
C GLN A 238 1.09 32.35 0.84
N LYS A 239 2.15 33.16 0.78
CA LYS A 239 3.37 32.99 1.59
C LYS A 239 3.02 32.99 3.08
N ALA A 240 2.92 31.80 3.66
CA ALA A 240 3.08 31.64 5.10
C ALA A 240 4.45 32.20 5.49
N ALA A 241 4.50 33.09 6.49
CA ALA A 241 5.74 33.64 7.05
C ALA A 241 6.55 32.60 7.88
N GLN A 242 6.41 31.31 7.54
CA GLN A 242 6.89 30.15 8.28
C GLN A 242 8.29 29.65 7.80
N GLN A 243 9.08 30.49 7.13
CA GLN A 243 10.44 30.13 6.68
C GLN A 243 11.55 30.41 7.71
N HIS A 244 11.21 30.71 8.97
CA HIS A 244 12.18 30.96 10.04
C HIS A 244 11.96 30.10 11.28
N LEU A 245 11.77 28.79 11.12
CA LEU A 245 12.30 27.87 12.12
C LEU A 245 13.84 27.92 12.00
N PRO A 246 14.58 28.43 13.00
CA PRO A 246 16.03 28.41 12.94
C PRO A 246 16.51 26.96 12.87
N ALA A 247 17.49 26.68 12.02
CA ALA A 247 18.05 25.35 11.91
C ALA A 247 18.63 24.94 13.27
N LEU A 248 18.06 23.90 13.90
CA LEU A 248 18.47 23.38 15.22
C LEU A 248 19.97 23.04 15.27
N ARG A 249 20.53 22.68 14.11
CA ARG A 249 21.96 22.49 13.83
C ARG A 249 22.20 22.86 12.38
N GLU A 250 23.42 23.25 12.01
CA GLU A 250 23.82 23.28 10.61
C GLU A 250 23.71 21.87 10.02
N SER A 251 23.03 21.73 8.87
CA SER A 251 22.94 20.45 8.17
C SER A 251 24.31 20.06 7.61
N PRO A 252 24.92 18.94 8.03
CA PRO A 252 26.14 18.46 7.41
C PRO A 252 25.90 18.13 5.93
N LYS A 253 26.87 18.47 5.07
CA LYS A 253 26.83 18.04 3.66
C LYS A 253 27.15 16.55 3.57
N PHE A 254 26.14 15.71 3.72
CA PHE A 254 26.26 14.24 3.65
C PHE A 254 26.48 13.70 2.22
N GLY A 255 26.12 14.47 1.20
CA GLY A 255 26.46 14.16 -0.19
C GLY A 255 27.90 14.56 -0.53
N LYS A 256 28.59 13.75 -1.34
CA LYS A 256 29.81 14.22 -2.02
C LYS A 256 29.44 15.43 -2.87
N VAL A 257 30.26 16.49 -2.81
CA VAL A 257 30.13 17.61 -3.76
C VAL A 257 30.35 17.05 -5.16
N GLN A 258 29.28 16.92 -5.95
CA GLN A 258 29.43 16.78 -7.38
C GLN A 258 30.11 18.06 -7.89
N PRO A 259 31.24 17.98 -8.61
CA PRO A 259 31.77 19.15 -9.29
C PRO A 259 30.69 19.64 -10.25
N ALA A 260 30.37 20.93 -10.19
CA ALA A 260 29.43 21.54 -11.11
C ALA A 260 29.90 21.29 -12.56
N ALA A 261 28.95 21.13 -13.47
CA ALA A 261 29.28 21.16 -14.90
C ALA A 261 30.02 22.48 -15.19
N PRO A 262 31.12 22.46 -15.95
CA PRO A 262 31.94 23.64 -16.12
C PRO A 262 31.20 24.71 -16.94
N ASP A 263 30.90 25.84 -16.30
CA ASP A 263 30.50 27.06 -17.00
C ASP A 263 31.63 27.52 -17.94
N GLU A 264 31.27 27.78 -19.20
CA GLU A 264 32.15 28.45 -20.14
C GLU A 264 32.33 29.93 -19.74
N ALA A 265 33.42 30.23 -19.01
CA ALA A 265 34.29 31.41 -19.17
C ALA A 265 34.87 31.94 -17.84
N ARG A 266 36.10 31.52 -17.52
CA ARG A 266 37.25 32.46 -17.49
C ARG A 266 38.58 31.74 -17.34
N ALA A 267 39.51 32.04 -18.25
CA ALA A 267 40.89 31.60 -18.15
C ALA A 267 41.68 32.48 -17.16
N ALA A 268 42.46 31.84 -16.28
CA ALA A 268 43.75 32.37 -15.79
C ALA A 268 44.60 31.27 -15.11
N ALA A 269 45.76 30.97 -15.71
CA ALA A 269 47.02 30.53 -15.09
C ALA A 269 47.01 29.50 -13.94
N ALA A 270 47.46 28.27 -14.23
CA ALA A 270 48.81 27.78 -13.89
C ALA A 270 48.87 26.24 -13.77
N ALA A 271 49.89 25.63 -14.35
CA ALA A 271 50.21 24.20 -14.32
C ALA A 271 51.74 24.03 -14.37
N PRO A 272 52.29 22.81 -14.27
CA PRO A 272 52.08 21.79 -13.23
C PRO A 272 53.42 21.27 -12.67
N ALA A 273 53.38 20.35 -11.70
CA ALA A 273 54.52 19.47 -11.42
C ALA A 273 54.06 18.09 -10.93
N ALA A 274 54.32 17.06 -11.73
CA ALA A 274 54.23 15.66 -11.33
C ALA A 274 55.40 14.89 -11.98
N VAL A 275 56.06 14.01 -11.21
CA VAL A 275 57.20 13.20 -11.65
C VAL A 275 56.84 11.72 -11.48
N ALA A 276 57.28 10.88 -12.41
CA ALA A 276 56.93 9.46 -12.52
C ALA A 276 58.14 8.52 -12.29
N ALA A 277 57.86 7.31 -11.80
CA ALA A 277 58.59 6.03 -11.98
C ALA A 277 57.81 4.93 -11.20
N ALA A 278 57.41 3.76 -11.73
CA ALA A 278 58.19 2.64 -12.29
C ALA A 278 59.07 1.92 -11.22
N ALA A 279 59.21 0.58 -11.15
CA ALA A 279 58.49 -0.56 -11.76
C ALA A 279 59.00 -1.89 -11.09
N ALA A 280 58.55 -3.04 -11.63
CA ALA A 280 59.14 -4.39 -11.55
C ALA A 280 58.68 -5.38 -10.46
N ALA A 281 58.69 -6.67 -10.83
CA ALA A 281 58.18 -7.83 -10.10
C ALA A 281 59.19 -8.99 -10.16
N ALA A 282 59.06 -9.99 -9.27
CA ALA A 282 59.53 -11.37 -9.52
C ALA A 282 58.97 -12.38 -8.50
N THR A 283 58.51 -13.54 -9.00
CA THR A 283 58.37 -14.85 -8.30
C THR A 283 59.48 -15.78 -8.86
N PRO A 284 59.85 -16.95 -8.26
CA PRO A 284 59.02 -18.19 -8.30
C PRO A 284 59.21 -19.30 -7.21
N SER A 285 58.17 -20.15 -7.11
CA SER A 285 58.07 -21.64 -6.90
C SER A 285 59.27 -22.60 -7.10
N PRO A 286 59.18 -23.95 -6.90
CA PRO A 286 58.47 -24.78 -5.86
C PRO A 286 59.19 -26.15 -5.51
N ALA A 287 58.44 -27.14 -4.97
CA ALA A 287 58.68 -28.63 -4.91
C ALA A 287 59.58 -29.19 -3.77
N ALA A 288 59.51 -30.46 -3.32
CA ALA A 288 58.95 -31.71 -3.89
C ALA A 288 58.49 -32.78 -2.81
N PRO A 289 57.82 -33.91 -3.21
CA PRO A 289 57.19 -34.97 -2.33
C PRO A 289 58.17 -36.18 -2.04
N PRO A 290 57.83 -37.46 -1.64
CA PRO A 290 56.52 -38.20 -1.59
C PRO A 290 56.27 -39.38 -0.56
N SER A 291 55.08 -40.02 -0.66
CA SER A 291 54.82 -41.51 -0.59
C SER A 291 54.34 -42.18 0.75
N PRO A 292 53.95 -43.50 0.80
CA PRO A 292 52.53 -43.85 1.10
C PRO A 292 52.28 -45.08 2.04
N SER A 293 51.02 -45.46 2.30
CA SER A 293 50.46 -46.82 2.58
C SER A 293 49.23 -46.79 3.52
N ARG A 294 48.50 -47.88 3.82
CA ARG A 294 47.72 -48.83 2.98
C ARG A 294 46.80 -49.66 3.92
N ARG A 295 45.62 -50.09 3.44
CA ARG A 295 44.62 -50.98 4.13
C ARG A 295 43.76 -50.28 5.22
N GLY A 296 42.50 -50.67 5.45
CA GLY A 296 41.77 -51.83 4.92
C GLY A 296 40.24 -51.67 4.86
N SER A 297 39.64 -52.61 4.13
CA SER A 297 38.21 -52.86 3.87
C SER A 297 37.27 -52.90 5.09
N LEU A 298 36.00 -52.55 4.87
CA LEU A 298 34.88 -53.52 4.92
C LEU A 298 33.58 -52.98 4.26
N LEU A 299 33.08 -53.78 3.31
CA LEU A 299 31.72 -53.94 2.74
C LEU A 299 30.59 -53.04 3.31
N ALA A 300 29.70 -52.38 2.55
CA ALA A 300 29.24 -52.54 1.16
C ALA A 300 28.45 -53.82 0.83
N TRP A 301 27.30 -54.02 1.48
CA TRP A 301 26.15 -54.79 0.97
C TRP A 301 24.85 -54.03 1.31
N GLY A 302 23.89 -53.96 0.37
CA GLY A 302 22.61 -53.25 0.59
C GLY A 302 22.04 -52.48 -0.61
N ALA A 303 22.77 -52.37 -1.72
CA ALA A 303 22.27 -51.73 -2.95
C ALA A 303 21.49 -52.71 -3.83
N LEU A 304 20.28 -53.12 -3.42
CA LEU A 304 19.29 -53.75 -4.32
C LEU A 304 17.82 -53.75 -3.81
N ILE A 305 17.47 -52.98 -2.77
CA ILE A 305 16.07 -52.76 -2.34
C ILE A 305 15.77 -51.26 -2.19
N ALA A 306 16.04 -50.49 -3.25
CA ALA A 306 15.72 -49.05 -3.32
C ALA A 306 15.10 -48.61 -4.66
N GLY A 307 14.98 -49.50 -5.65
CA GLY A 307 14.40 -49.19 -6.96
C GLY A 307 12.87 -49.34 -7.06
N ALA A 308 12.24 -50.10 -6.15
CA ALA A 308 10.81 -50.46 -6.23
C ALA A 308 9.86 -49.67 -5.31
N LEU A 309 10.40 -48.86 -4.39
CA LEU A 309 9.61 -48.05 -3.45
C LEU A 309 9.37 -46.60 -3.91
N LEU A 310 10.01 -46.16 -5.00
CA LEU A 310 9.84 -44.82 -5.58
C LEU A 310 8.79 -44.75 -6.71
N ALA A 311 8.37 -45.90 -7.27
CA ALA A 311 7.33 -45.97 -8.30
C ALA A 311 5.93 -46.30 -7.74
N SER A 312 5.87 -46.97 -6.59
CA SER A 312 4.61 -47.39 -5.93
C SER A 312 3.95 -46.25 -5.14
N GLY A 313 4.73 -45.33 -4.55
CA GLY A 313 4.21 -44.15 -3.86
C GLY A 313 3.46 -43.15 -4.75
N LEU A 314 3.77 -43.09 -6.05
CA LEU A 314 3.13 -42.17 -7.00
C LEU A 314 1.83 -42.73 -7.60
N ALA A 315 1.66 -44.06 -7.61
CA ALA A 315 0.43 -44.71 -8.06
C ALA A 315 -0.63 -44.80 -6.95
N ALA A 316 -0.21 -45.06 -5.69
CA ALA A 316 -1.10 -45.07 -4.53
C ALA A 316 -1.72 -43.69 -4.21
N PHE A 317 -1.14 -42.60 -4.74
CA PHE A 317 -1.71 -41.24 -4.62
C PHE A 317 -2.91 -40.98 -5.56
N ARG A 318 -3.27 -41.92 -6.45
CA ARG A 318 -4.37 -41.76 -7.42
C ARG A 318 -5.55 -42.73 -7.26
N ALA A 319 -5.49 -43.69 -6.33
CA ALA A 319 -6.58 -44.63 -6.10
C ALA A 319 -6.71 -44.95 -4.59
N GLY A 320 -7.59 -44.23 -3.87
CA GLY A 320 -7.74 -44.49 -2.43
C GLY A 320 -8.58 -43.54 -1.57
N ARG A 321 -9.43 -42.65 -2.12
CA ARG A 321 -10.45 -41.92 -1.34
C ARG A 321 -11.76 -41.73 -2.11
N THR A 322 -12.48 -42.83 -2.34
CA THR A 322 -13.93 -42.78 -2.59
C THR A 322 -14.68 -42.68 -1.27
N HIS A 323 -14.51 -41.56 -0.58
CA HIS A 323 -15.49 -41.06 0.39
C HIS A 323 -15.88 -39.67 -0.10
N GLY A 324 -17.19 -39.42 -0.24
CA GLY A 324 -17.69 -38.11 -0.64
C GLY A 324 -17.11 -37.03 0.28
N PRO A 325 -16.70 -35.86 -0.25
CA PRO A 325 -16.01 -34.88 0.57
C PRO A 325 -16.92 -34.41 1.71
N PRO A 326 -16.42 -34.36 2.97
CA PRO A 326 -17.12 -33.63 4.01
C PRO A 326 -17.21 -32.17 3.56
N GLN A 327 -18.44 -31.69 3.42
CA GLN A 327 -18.71 -30.41 2.79
C GLN A 327 -18.41 -29.26 3.76
N LEU A 328 -17.17 -28.77 3.72
CA LEU A 328 -16.77 -27.40 4.09
C LEU A 328 -15.33 -27.12 3.64
N ALA A 329 -15.08 -27.25 2.33
CA ALA A 329 -13.90 -26.64 1.72
C ALA A 329 -14.05 -25.12 1.85
N LEU A 330 -13.20 -24.46 2.65
CA LEU A 330 -13.24 -23.00 2.67
C LEU A 330 -12.74 -22.45 1.35
N SER A 331 -13.67 -21.76 0.70
CA SER A 331 -13.44 -20.91 -0.46
C SER A 331 -12.09 -20.21 -0.40
N VAL A 332 -11.33 -20.34 -1.48
CA VAL A 332 -10.38 -19.30 -1.88
C VAL A 332 -11.14 -17.95 -1.79
N PRO A 333 -10.61 -16.90 -1.14
CA PRO A 333 -11.26 -15.60 -1.20
C PRO A 333 -11.38 -15.20 -2.67
N PRO A 334 -12.56 -14.82 -3.19
CA PRO A 334 -12.82 -14.66 -4.63
C PRO A 334 -12.19 -13.40 -5.24
N TYR A 335 -11.21 -12.82 -4.56
CA TYR A 335 -10.55 -11.57 -4.90
C TYR A 335 -9.07 -11.82 -5.20
N ASP A 336 -8.67 -11.59 -6.44
CA ASP A 336 -7.26 -11.44 -6.79
C ASP A 336 -6.87 -10.00 -6.45
N PRO A 337 -5.91 -9.74 -5.53
CA PRO A 337 -5.46 -8.38 -5.27
C PRO A 337 -4.90 -7.76 -6.56
N PRO A 338 -5.08 -6.45 -6.76
CA PRO A 338 -4.75 -5.78 -8.01
C PRO A 338 -3.28 -5.98 -8.39
N SER A 339 -3.02 -6.01 -9.70
CA SER A 339 -1.66 -6.26 -10.20
C SER A 339 -0.74 -5.10 -9.85
N LEU A 340 0.35 -5.38 -9.14
CA LEU A 340 1.31 -4.38 -8.71
C LEU A 340 2.27 -4.02 -9.86
N ALA A 341 2.33 -2.76 -10.24
CA ALA A 341 3.31 -2.27 -11.21
C ALA A 341 4.72 -2.17 -10.60
N ALA A 342 5.74 -2.65 -11.30
CA ALA A 342 7.15 -2.55 -10.87
C ALA A 342 7.85 -1.24 -11.28
N TYR A 343 7.08 -0.17 -11.57
CA TYR A 343 7.57 1.10 -12.13
C TYR A 343 7.65 2.22 -11.07
N PRO A 344 8.56 3.21 -11.20
CA PRO A 344 9.75 3.27 -12.05
C PRO A 344 10.98 2.84 -11.25
N LEU A 345 11.24 1.51 -11.16
CA LEU A 345 12.49 0.95 -10.61
C LEU A 345 12.93 1.58 -9.28
N VAL A 346 12.13 1.35 -8.24
CA VAL A 346 12.58 1.49 -6.84
C VAL A 346 13.92 0.74 -6.67
N PRO A 347 14.87 1.23 -5.83
CA PRO A 347 16.23 0.70 -5.70
C PRO A 347 16.31 -0.83 -5.77
N PRO A 348 17.40 -1.39 -6.36
CA PRO A 348 17.51 -2.83 -6.64
C PRO A 348 17.28 -3.72 -5.40
N ASP A 349 17.49 -3.16 -4.20
CA ASP A 349 17.30 -3.78 -2.90
C ASP A 349 15.83 -3.87 -2.44
N LYS A 350 14.92 -3.07 -3.01
CA LYS A 350 13.51 -3.03 -2.60
C LYS A 350 12.80 -4.31 -3.04
N ASN A 351 12.04 -4.84 -2.09
CA ASN A 351 11.14 -5.95 -2.31
C ASN A 351 10.03 -5.60 -3.32
N LEU A 352 9.88 -6.41 -4.36
CA LEU A 352 8.76 -6.38 -5.30
C LEU A 352 7.48 -6.99 -4.70
N LEU A 353 7.62 -7.76 -3.61
CA LEU A 353 6.48 -8.30 -2.87
C LEU A 353 5.96 -7.26 -1.88
N PRO A 354 4.63 -7.17 -1.65
CA PRO A 354 4.10 -6.42 -0.53
C PRO A 354 4.64 -6.97 0.79
N LEU A 355 4.59 -6.15 1.84
CA LEU A 355 4.86 -6.65 3.18
C LEU A 355 3.74 -7.62 3.61
N LEU A 356 4.09 -8.65 4.37
CA LEU A 356 3.13 -9.35 5.23
C LEU A 356 2.67 -8.32 6.27
N PRO A 357 1.36 -8.07 6.43
CA PRO A 357 0.88 -7.07 7.37
C PRO A 357 1.23 -7.50 8.82
N PRO A 358 1.53 -6.55 9.73
CA PRO A 358 1.97 -6.86 11.09
C PRO A 358 0.85 -7.45 11.98
N ALA A 359 -0.41 -7.25 11.58
CA ALA A 359 -1.62 -7.86 12.13
C ALA A 359 -2.47 -8.43 10.96
N LEU A 360 -3.56 -9.13 11.27
CA LEU A 360 -4.61 -9.44 10.29
C LEU A 360 -5.61 -8.27 10.25
N ASP A 361 -6.39 -8.17 9.17
CA ASP A 361 -7.51 -7.21 9.14
C ASP A 361 -8.63 -7.60 10.13
N ASP A 362 -9.63 -6.73 10.31
CA ASP A 362 -10.74 -6.96 11.24
C ASP A 362 -11.62 -8.18 10.84
N GLY A 363 -11.51 -8.66 9.60
CA GLY A 363 -12.11 -9.91 9.12
C GLY A 363 -11.23 -11.14 9.33
N GLY A 364 -10.07 -11.01 9.98
CA GLY A 364 -9.09 -12.08 10.16
C GLY A 364 -8.38 -12.49 8.87
N ARG A 365 -8.23 -11.57 7.90
CA ARG A 365 -7.64 -11.81 6.57
C ARG A 365 -6.22 -11.27 6.48
N LEU A 366 -5.43 -11.89 5.60
CA LEU A 366 -4.08 -11.46 5.27
C LEU A 366 -4.13 -10.42 4.14
N GLU A 367 -4.24 -9.14 4.50
CA GLU A 367 -4.32 -8.03 3.55
C GLU A 367 -3.16 -8.07 2.51
N GLY A 368 -3.46 -7.75 1.25
CA GLY A 368 -2.49 -7.73 0.16
C GLY A 368 -1.97 -9.10 -0.30
N TRP A 369 -2.44 -10.21 0.28
CA TRP A 369 -2.03 -11.57 -0.06
C TRP A 369 -3.23 -12.49 -0.30
N ARG A 370 -3.07 -13.44 -1.22
CA ARG A 370 -4.00 -14.56 -1.38
C ARG A 370 -3.62 -15.69 -0.45
N TYR A 371 -4.59 -16.44 0.06
CA TYR A 371 -4.31 -17.65 0.81
C TYR A 371 -5.47 -18.65 0.72
N ALA A 372 -5.16 -19.92 0.91
CA ALA A 372 -6.12 -21.02 0.98
C ALA A 372 -5.64 -22.04 2.03
N PHE A 373 -6.56 -22.51 2.87
CA PHE A 373 -6.33 -23.50 3.90
C PHE A 373 -7.34 -24.64 3.72
N GLU A 374 -6.85 -25.87 3.66
CA GLU A 374 -7.64 -27.07 3.37
C GLU A 374 -8.75 -27.33 4.40
N ASP A 375 -8.47 -27.12 5.69
CA ASP A 375 -9.42 -27.34 6.79
C ASP A 375 -9.24 -26.29 7.90
N ARG A 376 -10.09 -25.25 7.90
CA ARG A 376 -10.04 -24.17 8.91
C ARG A 376 -10.40 -24.63 10.32
N SER A 377 -11.03 -25.79 10.51
CA SER A 377 -11.24 -26.35 11.86
C SER A 377 -9.93 -26.86 12.49
N ARG A 378 -8.91 -27.10 11.67
CA ARG A 378 -7.59 -27.61 12.07
C ARG A 378 -6.45 -26.62 11.84
N GLN A 379 -6.71 -25.52 11.13
CA GLN A 379 -5.70 -24.57 10.68
C GLN A 379 -5.99 -23.15 11.15
N THR A 380 -5.20 -22.69 12.12
CA THR A 380 -5.16 -21.28 12.53
C THR A 380 -3.95 -20.59 11.91
N PHE A 381 -4.03 -19.28 11.71
CA PHE A 381 -2.90 -18.47 11.30
C PHE A 381 -2.97 -17.10 11.98
N SER A 382 -1.81 -16.46 12.11
CA SER A 382 -1.66 -15.11 12.63
C SER A 382 -0.43 -14.47 11.99
N THR A 383 -0.43 -13.15 11.84
CA THR A 383 0.80 -12.41 11.60
C THR A 383 1.40 -11.91 12.93
N GLY A 384 2.58 -11.31 12.86
CA GLY A 384 3.28 -10.74 14.00
C GLY A 384 4.66 -10.23 13.60
N LEU A 385 5.40 -9.72 14.58
CA LEU A 385 6.76 -9.21 14.42
C LEU A 385 7.75 -10.08 15.20
N ARG A 386 8.84 -10.49 14.54
CA ARG A 386 9.95 -11.22 15.16
C ARG A 386 11.27 -10.72 14.57
N ASP A 387 12.25 -10.42 15.42
CA ASP A 387 13.59 -9.96 15.03
C ASP A 387 13.56 -8.74 14.07
N GLY A 388 12.60 -7.83 14.26
CA GLY A 388 12.38 -6.64 13.42
C GLY A 388 11.72 -6.90 12.06
N LYS A 389 11.24 -8.13 11.79
CA LYS A 389 10.57 -8.50 10.54
C LYS A 389 9.14 -8.97 10.78
N THR A 390 8.27 -8.77 9.82
CA THR A 390 6.94 -9.38 9.83
C THR A 390 7.03 -10.87 9.53
N THR A 391 6.17 -11.64 10.20
CA THR A 391 6.10 -13.10 10.10
C THR A 391 4.66 -13.57 9.98
N LEU A 392 4.40 -14.54 9.12
CA LEU A 392 3.15 -15.28 9.04
C LEU A 392 3.32 -16.64 9.75
N ARG A 393 2.61 -16.85 10.85
CA ARG A 393 2.56 -18.12 11.58
C ARG A 393 1.31 -18.89 11.18
N ILE A 394 1.47 -20.17 10.84
CA ILE A 394 0.39 -21.10 10.51
C ILE A 394 0.53 -22.31 11.44
N ILE A 395 -0.55 -22.72 12.08
CA ILE A 395 -0.60 -23.85 13.01
C ILE A 395 -1.65 -24.84 12.52
N ASN A 396 -1.19 -26.05 12.17
CA ASN A 396 -2.04 -27.16 11.73
C ASN A 396 -2.06 -28.24 12.83
N THR A 397 -3.25 -28.58 13.36
CA THR A 397 -3.39 -29.63 14.39
C THR A 397 -3.29 -31.06 13.83
N ALA A 398 -3.39 -31.22 12.51
CA ALA A 398 -3.14 -32.44 11.75
C ALA A 398 -2.39 -32.10 10.46
N ALA A 399 -2.08 -33.09 9.61
CA ALA A 399 -1.53 -32.81 8.28
C ALA A 399 -2.60 -32.15 7.40
N CYS A 400 -2.36 -30.89 7.01
CA CYS A 400 -3.24 -30.10 6.16
C CYS A 400 -2.43 -29.22 5.20
N LYS A 401 -3.02 -28.91 4.05
CA LYS A 401 -2.42 -28.00 3.06
C LYS A 401 -2.67 -26.54 3.40
N ALA A 402 -1.67 -25.72 3.11
CA ALA A 402 -1.71 -24.28 3.20
C ALA A 402 -1.04 -23.68 1.96
N GLN A 403 -1.71 -22.73 1.32
CA GLN A 403 -1.20 -21.97 0.19
C GLN A 403 -1.30 -20.49 0.51
N VAL A 404 -0.26 -19.73 0.18
CA VAL A 404 -0.20 -18.26 0.33
C VAL A 404 0.43 -17.71 -0.95
N GLU A 405 -0.16 -16.71 -1.60
CA GLU A 405 0.39 -16.10 -2.80
C GLU A 405 0.42 -14.57 -2.74
N SER A 406 1.43 -13.96 -3.35
CA SER A 406 1.47 -12.52 -3.57
C SER A 406 0.42 -12.08 -4.60
N PRO A 407 0.19 -10.77 -4.77
CA PRO A 407 -0.45 -10.25 -5.97
C PRO A 407 0.35 -10.63 -7.23
N LEU A 408 -0.28 -10.45 -8.39
CA LEU A 408 0.44 -10.53 -9.65
C LEU A 408 1.32 -9.28 -9.79
N ILE A 409 2.60 -9.44 -10.11
CA ILE A 409 3.55 -8.33 -10.29
C ILE A 409 3.76 -8.12 -11.78
N ASN A 410 3.43 -6.94 -12.28
CA ASN A 410 3.59 -6.54 -13.67
C ASN A 410 5.03 -6.04 -13.91
N LEU A 411 5.73 -6.74 -14.81
CA LEU A 411 7.11 -6.51 -15.23
C LEU A 411 7.20 -5.89 -16.63
N ALA A 412 6.07 -5.67 -17.32
CA ALA A 412 6.06 -5.08 -18.66
C ALA A 412 6.77 -3.71 -18.65
N GLY A 413 7.60 -3.45 -19.67
CA GLY A 413 8.40 -2.23 -19.76
C GLY A 413 9.62 -2.14 -18.82
N THR A 414 9.75 -3.01 -17.80
CA THR A 414 10.84 -2.88 -16.80
C THR A 414 12.23 -3.31 -17.29
N GLY A 415 12.30 -4.12 -18.35
CA GLY A 415 13.55 -4.72 -18.83
C GLY A 415 14.16 -5.78 -17.89
N LEU A 416 13.46 -6.22 -16.84
CA LEU A 416 13.99 -7.22 -15.90
C LEU A 416 14.16 -8.59 -16.58
N HIS A 417 15.38 -9.14 -16.48
CA HIS A 417 15.75 -10.45 -17.02
C HIS A 417 16.09 -11.49 -15.95
N ALA A 418 16.19 -11.09 -14.68
CA ALA A 418 16.34 -12.00 -13.56
C ALA A 418 15.81 -11.35 -12.27
N VAL A 419 15.34 -12.19 -11.35
CA VAL A 419 14.95 -11.81 -10.00
C VAL A 419 15.59 -12.73 -8.97
N ARG A 420 15.86 -12.20 -7.78
CA ARG A 420 16.43 -12.95 -6.67
C ARG A 420 15.38 -13.16 -5.60
N LEU A 421 15.06 -14.43 -5.34
CA LEU A 421 14.17 -14.84 -4.26
C LEU A 421 14.99 -15.15 -3.01
N ARG A 422 14.72 -14.41 -1.93
CA ARG A 422 15.20 -14.69 -0.57
C ARG A 422 14.01 -15.05 0.32
N GLY A 423 14.04 -16.25 0.90
CA GLY A 423 12.96 -16.77 1.73
C GLY A 423 13.50 -17.52 2.94
N ARG A 424 12.89 -17.32 4.10
CA ARG A 424 13.24 -18.02 5.35
C ARG A 424 11.98 -18.49 6.07
N VAL A 425 12.02 -19.74 6.53
CA VAL A 425 10.95 -20.34 7.35
C VAL A 425 11.54 -20.97 8.60
N ARG A 426 10.80 -20.92 9.71
CA ARG A 426 11.06 -21.68 10.94
C ARG A 426 10.01 -22.78 11.04
N LYS A 427 10.42 -23.91 11.60
CA LYS A 427 9.63 -25.12 11.78
C LYS A 427 9.72 -25.56 13.25
N PRO A 428 9.14 -24.80 14.20
CA PRO A 428 9.17 -25.17 15.61
C PRO A 428 8.61 -26.58 15.82
N GLU A 429 9.21 -27.34 16.73
CA GLU A 429 8.72 -28.68 17.05
C GLU A 429 7.40 -28.61 17.86
N PRO A 430 6.43 -29.50 17.59
CA PRO A 430 6.42 -30.48 16.51
C PRO A 430 6.18 -29.83 15.14
N PHE A 431 6.93 -30.27 14.12
CA PHE A 431 6.65 -30.00 12.71
C PHE A 431 6.97 -31.25 11.88
N SER A 432 6.06 -31.65 11.00
CA SER A 432 6.28 -32.70 10.00
C SER A 432 5.59 -32.34 8.70
N GLY A 433 6.30 -32.38 7.57
CA GLY A 433 5.75 -32.03 6.27
C GLY A 433 6.74 -31.31 5.36
N THR A 434 6.20 -30.76 4.26
CA THR A 434 6.97 -30.06 3.23
C THR A 434 6.51 -28.61 3.08
N VAL A 435 7.42 -27.75 2.62
CA VAL A 435 7.16 -26.34 2.32
C VAL A 435 7.96 -25.99 1.07
N PHE A 436 7.28 -25.43 0.08
CA PHE A 436 7.85 -24.98 -1.20
C PHE A 436 7.60 -23.50 -1.37
N TYR A 437 8.63 -22.76 -1.76
CA TYR A 437 8.46 -21.44 -2.35
C TYR A 437 8.48 -21.65 -3.87
N GLN A 438 7.54 -21.03 -4.58
CA GLN A 438 7.36 -21.20 -6.01
C GLN A 438 7.28 -19.81 -6.65
N VAL A 439 8.09 -19.54 -7.66
CA VAL A 439 7.87 -18.36 -8.53
C VAL A 439 7.08 -18.81 -9.74
N VAL A 440 5.85 -18.32 -9.83
CA VAL A 440 4.91 -18.58 -10.92
C VAL A 440 5.09 -17.47 -11.95
N LEU A 441 5.32 -17.84 -13.20
CA LEU A 441 5.67 -16.94 -14.29
C LEU A 441 4.56 -16.90 -15.33
N TYR A 442 4.25 -15.71 -15.84
CA TYR A 442 3.13 -15.45 -16.75
C TYR A 442 3.59 -14.65 -17.97
N THR A 443 2.93 -14.88 -19.10
CA THR A 443 3.01 -14.03 -20.31
C THR A 443 1.67 -13.35 -20.54
N THR A 444 1.67 -12.17 -21.12
CA THR A 444 0.44 -11.51 -21.57
C THR A 444 0.08 -12.09 -22.94
N THR A 445 -1.13 -12.62 -23.11
CA THR A 445 -1.62 -13.05 -24.43
C THR A 445 -2.19 -11.88 -25.24
N PRO A 446 -2.43 -12.04 -26.55
CA PRO A 446 -2.95 -10.95 -27.41
C PRO A 446 -4.31 -10.36 -26.98
N ASP A 447 -5.03 -11.05 -26.11
CA ASP A 447 -6.26 -10.61 -25.43
C ASP A 447 -6.00 -9.68 -24.22
N GLY A 448 -4.74 -9.33 -23.94
CA GLY A 448 -4.32 -8.51 -22.80
C GLY A 448 -4.23 -9.27 -21.47
N MET A 449 -4.60 -10.56 -21.42
CA MET A 449 -4.71 -11.29 -20.16
C MET A 449 -3.41 -12.03 -19.80
N PRO A 450 -3.01 -12.09 -18.51
CA PRO A 450 -1.85 -12.84 -18.07
C PRO A 450 -2.16 -14.35 -18.00
N ARG A 451 -1.40 -15.18 -18.73
CA ARG A 451 -1.49 -16.64 -18.68
C ARG A 451 -0.22 -17.25 -18.08
N GLN A 452 -0.40 -18.19 -17.15
CA GLN A 452 0.70 -18.91 -16.51
C GLN A 452 1.45 -19.77 -17.55
N VAL A 453 2.77 -19.61 -17.62
CA VAL A 453 3.65 -20.35 -18.55
C VAL A 453 4.66 -21.25 -17.86
N ALA A 454 5.05 -20.96 -16.61
CA ALA A 454 5.98 -21.79 -15.86
C ALA A 454 5.81 -21.63 -14.35
N VAL A 455 6.28 -22.63 -13.60
CA VAL A 455 6.44 -22.60 -12.14
C VAL A 455 7.88 -23.01 -11.82
N LYS A 456 8.54 -22.25 -10.94
CA LYS A 456 9.90 -22.52 -10.46
C LYS A 456 9.84 -22.87 -8.96
N PRO A 457 9.77 -24.15 -8.57
CA PRO A 457 9.64 -24.57 -7.17
C PRO A 457 11.00 -24.72 -6.46
N PHE A 458 11.04 -24.32 -5.19
CA PHE A 458 12.19 -24.36 -4.30
C PHE A 458 11.78 -24.95 -2.95
N GLU A 459 12.19 -26.18 -2.66
CA GLU A 459 11.87 -26.86 -1.40
C GLU A 459 12.66 -26.25 -0.23
N MET A 460 11.96 -25.84 0.83
CA MET A 460 12.51 -25.27 2.05
C MET A 460 13.02 -26.39 2.99
N ARG A 461 14.07 -27.11 2.55
CA ARG A 461 14.73 -28.15 3.36
C ARG A 461 15.47 -27.54 4.55
N SER A 462 15.24 -28.10 5.73
CA SER A 462 15.88 -27.65 6.97
C SER A 462 17.41 -27.78 6.85
N ALA A 463 18.14 -26.73 7.22
CA ALA A 463 19.59 -26.69 7.05
C ALA A 463 20.33 -27.45 8.16
N LYS A 464 21.52 -28.00 7.84
CA LYS A 464 22.44 -28.55 8.87
C LYS A 464 23.13 -27.47 9.72
N ARG A 465 23.04 -26.18 9.34
CA ARG A 465 23.60 -25.05 10.11
C ARG A 465 22.61 -24.58 11.17
N LYS A 466 23.13 -24.27 12.36
CA LYS A 466 22.35 -23.73 13.49
C LYS A 466 21.74 -22.36 13.13
N LEU A 467 20.47 -22.35 12.78
CA LEU A 467 19.57 -21.25 13.12
C LEU A 467 19.27 -21.33 14.64
N SER A 468 18.80 -20.24 15.25
CA SER A 468 18.37 -20.21 16.66
C SER A 468 17.12 -21.06 16.96
N THR A 469 16.48 -21.58 15.92
CA THR A 469 15.30 -22.47 15.97
C THR A 469 15.35 -23.36 14.71
N PRO A 470 14.86 -24.62 14.72
CA PRO A 470 14.80 -25.43 13.50
C PRO A 470 14.11 -24.70 12.35
N GLY A 471 14.72 -24.72 11.15
CA GLY A 471 14.26 -23.88 10.03
C GLY A 471 15.06 -24.08 8.75
N ALA A 472 14.67 -23.34 7.71
CA ALA A 472 15.22 -23.41 6.36
C ALA A 472 15.32 -22.02 5.73
N GLU A 473 16.33 -21.83 4.87
CA GLU A 473 16.57 -20.59 4.13
C GLU A 473 16.90 -20.89 2.67
N ARG A 474 16.49 -20.00 1.77
CA ARG A 474 16.78 -20.00 0.35
C ARG A 474 17.15 -18.58 -0.09
N ASP A 475 18.25 -18.48 -0.84
CA ASP A 475 18.63 -17.33 -1.66
C ASP A 475 18.93 -17.91 -3.04
N VAL A 476 18.10 -17.58 -4.03
CA VAL A 476 18.18 -18.15 -5.38
C VAL A 476 17.92 -17.06 -6.43
N ALA A 477 18.81 -16.98 -7.42
CA ALA A 477 18.59 -16.22 -8.64
C ALA A 477 17.70 -17.02 -9.61
N ILE A 478 16.81 -16.31 -10.32
CA ILE A 478 15.79 -16.88 -11.19
C ILE A 478 15.79 -16.08 -12.49
N ASP A 479 16.30 -16.68 -13.56
CA ASP A 479 16.25 -16.08 -14.90
C ASP A 479 14.80 -15.98 -15.39
N LEU A 480 14.43 -14.78 -15.84
CA LEU A 480 13.16 -14.47 -16.48
C LEU A 480 13.35 -14.53 -18.00
N GLY A 481 12.54 -15.35 -18.68
CA GLY A 481 12.49 -15.34 -20.13
C GLY A 481 11.98 -13.98 -20.65
N ARG A 482 12.43 -13.54 -21.83
CA ARG A 482 12.01 -12.27 -22.44
C ARG A 482 10.49 -12.14 -22.65
N GLN A 483 9.80 -13.27 -22.72
CA GLN A 483 8.35 -13.39 -22.85
C GLN A 483 7.59 -13.27 -21.51
N ILE A 484 8.28 -13.21 -20.36
CA ILE A 484 7.63 -13.08 -19.06
C ILE A 484 7.23 -11.62 -18.85
N THR A 485 5.93 -11.37 -18.75
CA THR A 485 5.37 -10.04 -18.49
C THR A 485 4.92 -9.88 -17.04
N HIS A 486 4.59 -10.96 -16.35
CA HIS A 486 4.22 -10.93 -14.94
C HIS A 486 4.77 -12.12 -14.16
N LEU A 487 4.89 -11.97 -12.85
CA LEU A 487 5.21 -13.08 -11.93
C LEU A 487 4.39 -13.02 -10.64
N ARG A 488 4.44 -14.09 -9.85
CA ARG A 488 3.85 -14.20 -8.51
C ARG A 488 4.71 -15.11 -7.63
N LEU A 489 4.87 -14.77 -6.35
CA LEU A 489 5.34 -15.73 -5.36
C LEU A 489 4.16 -16.56 -4.85
N ARG A 490 4.28 -17.88 -4.84
CA ARG A 490 3.39 -18.82 -4.16
C ARG A 490 4.21 -19.59 -3.13
N ILE A 491 3.72 -19.66 -1.90
CA ILE A 491 4.21 -20.56 -0.85
C ILE A 491 3.16 -21.66 -0.73
N GLU A 492 3.59 -22.91 -0.86
CA GLU A 492 2.73 -24.09 -0.76
C GLU A 492 3.33 -25.04 0.29
N ALA A 493 2.52 -25.46 1.25
CA ALA A 493 2.94 -26.32 2.35
C ALA A 493 1.90 -27.42 2.60
N ASP A 494 2.38 -28.61 2.93
CA ASP A 494 1.57 -29.75 3.36
C ASP A 494 2.25 -30.30 4.62
N PHE A 495 1.68 -30.00 5.79
CA PHE A 495 2.33 -30.21 7.08
C PHE A 495 1.36 -30.33 8.26
N ALA A 496 1.85 -30.94 9.34
CA ALA A 496 1.30 -30.87 10.69
C ALA A 496 2.27 -30.11 11.61
N GLY A 497 1.76 -29.36 12.58
CA GLY A 497 2.56 -28.62 13.54
C GLY A 497 2.55 -27.10 13.35
N THR A 498 3.64 -26.41 13.71
CA THR A 498 3.80 -24.95 13.51
C THR A 498 4.76 -24.63 12.36
N LEU A 499 4.35 -23.76 11.45
CA LEU A 499 5.19 -23.13 10.44
C LEU A 499 5.23 -21.61 10.71
N GLU A 500 6.42 -21.01 10.77
CA GLU A 500 6.58 -19.56 10.70
C GLU A 500 7.29 -19.19 9.40
N ILE A 501 6.68 -18.30 8.62
CA ILE A 501 7.23 -17.70 7.39
C ILE A 501 7.71 -16.30 7.74
N GLU A 502 9.01 -16.02 7.63
CA GLU A 502 9.51 -14.63 7.66
C GLU A 502 9.20 -13.95 6.33
N GLN A 503 9.04 -12.61 6.35
CA GLN A 503 8.87 -11.78 5.15
C GLN A 503 9.72 -12.28 3.98
N PRO A 504 9.10 -12.79 2.89
CA PRO A 504 9.81 -13.16 1.69
C PRO A 504 10.27 -11.89 0.95
N PHE A 505 11.42 -11.96 0.30
CA PHE A 505 11.95 -10.90 -0.55
C PHE A 505 12.11 -11.41 -1.98
N LEU A 506 11.57 -10.66 -2.93
CA LEU A 506 11.85 -10.83 -4.35
C LEU A 506 12.40 -9.50 -4.86
N THR A 507 13.66 -9.47 -5.25
CA THR A 507 14.35 -8.26 -5.71
C THR A 507 14.80 -8.41 -7.16
N ALA A 508 15.11 -7.30 -7.84
CA ALA A 508 15.79 -7.36 -9.13
C ALA A 508 17.17 -8.04 -8.95
N ASP A 509 17.57 -8.92 -9.88
CA ASP A 509 18.92 -9.49 -9.89
C ASP A 509 19.72 -8.89 -11.04
N ARG A 510 20.39 -7.76 -10.78
CA ARG A 510 21.31 -7.13 -11.73
C ARG A 510 22.66 -7.85 -11.65
N LYS A 511 23.15 -8.35 -12.80
CA LYS A 511 24.40 -9.14 -12.87
C LYS A 511 25.66 -8.37 -12.43
N GLU A 512 25.58 -7.05 -12.30
CA GLU A 512 26.68 -6.15 -11.94
C GLU A 512 27.03 -6.19 -10.44
N ASP A 513 26.13 -6.65 -9.56
CA ASP A 513 26.35 -6.74 -8.11
C ASP A 513 26.97 -8.08 -7.65
N ARG A 514 27.88 -8.66 -8.44
CA ARG A 514 28.70 -9.81 -8.02
C ARG A 514 30.13 -9.34 -7.71
N PRO A 515 30.67 -9.62 -6.51
CA PRO A 515 32.06 -9.33 -6.16
C PRO A 515 33.05 -10.22 -6.93
#